data_AF-A0A966U219-F1
#
_entry.id   AF-A0A966U219-F1
#
_cell.length_a   1.000
_cell.length_b   1.000
_cell.length_c   1.000
_cell.angle_alpha   90.00
_cell.angle_beta   90.00
_cell.angle_gamma   90.00
#
_symmetry.space_group_name_H-M   'P 1'
#
loop_
_entity.id
_entity.type
_entity.pdbx_description
1 polymer ?
#
loop_
_entity_poly.entity_id
_entity_poly.type
_entity_poly.pdbx_seq_one_letter_code
_entity_poly.pdbx_strand_id
1 'polypeptide(L)'
;MAAAMIPAADARPEGPVQAVIRASRSPGERRVALILDDVVTEAWVERPARPDGVGDVLAAHVSAVAPAMAGAFLTMPDGQTGFLPESEASLSRRPLREVVQEGRLLVVRITRAAQGAKGPRVSVKRAPPLAATQPGLIERGPDAALRLRAAYPQAQILADDPTEAARLGARLVTRAFDDEIEAEFEALASPSIPLEGGGRLIIQTTHALTAIDVDAGSHAGADRAAAQALNTAALREAARQIRLRNCAGGILIDAAGMAARDRVALEPALRQALAPDRLAECLGTGPLGLYELRRARIHPPLSETLAGPLTPGLALLRAAGREAAHAPHRRLALHAPPAVLAALRALPEALAEYGRAAGHALTLTPGESGITDAE
;
A
#
# COMPACT_ATOMS: atom_id res chain seq x y z
N MET A 1 -10.57 20.07 14.13
CA MET A 1 -9.53 19.63 13.17
C MET A 1 -10.19 18.70 12.16
N ALA A 2 -10.01 19.01 10.87
CA ALA A 2 -10.86 18.59 9.76
C ALA A 2 -11.14 17.08 9.69
N ALA A 3 -12.43 16.75 9.49
CA ALA A 3 -12.85 15.44 9.03
C ALA A 3 -12.12 15.11 7.72
N ALA A 4 -11.64 13.88 7.57
CA ALA A 4 -11.04 13.42 6.34
C ALA A 4 -12.13 13.26 5.26
N MET A 5 -12.57 14.38 4.70
CA MET A 5 -13.23 14.40 3.40
C MET A 5 -12.23 13.82 2.40
N ILE A 6 -12.60 12.72 1.75
CA ILE A 6 -12.00 12.31 0.50
C ILE A 6 -12.15 13.50 -0.46
N PRO A 7 -11.07 14.21 -0.85
CA PRO A 7 -11.23 15.38 -1.69
C PRO A 7 -11.65 14.92 -3.09
N ALA A 8 -12.71 15.52 -3.61
CA ALA A 8 -13.13 15.39 -4.99
C ALA A 8 -11.97 15.71 -5.95
N ALA A 9 -11.98 15.05 -7.11
CA ALA A 9 -11.12 15.36 -8.25
C ALA A 9 -11.24 16.87 -8.55
N ASP A 10 -10.18 17.65 -8.34
CA ASP A 10 -9.58 18.39 -9.44
C ASP A 10 -8.22 18.98 -9.10
N ALA A 11 -7.48 19.33 -10.15
CA ALA A 11 -6.05 19.67 -10.28
C ALA A 11 -5.22 18.50 -10.85
N ARG A 12 -5.51 18.14 -12.11
CA ARG A 12 -4.60 17.37 -12.97
C ARG A 12 -3.55 18.33 -13.56
N PRO A 13 -2.34 17.86 -13.89
CA PRO A 13 -1.38 18.63 -14.69
C PRO A 13 -2.03 19.12 -16.00
N GLU A 14 -1.65 20.30 -16.48
CA GLU A 14 -2.12 20.86 -17.75
C GLU A 14 -1.61 19.99 -18.92
N GLY A 15 -2.52 19.20 -19.50
CA GLY A 15 -2.27 18.28 -20.63
C GLY A 15 -2.93 16.91 -20.40
N PRO A 16 -3.30 16.15 -21.46
CA PRO A 16 -3.80 14.80 -21.29
C PRO A 16 -2.66 13.86 -20.89
N VAL A 17 -2.38 13.74 -19.59
CA VAL A 17 -1.47 12.72 -19.04
C VAL A 17 -1.97 11.35 -19.46
N GLN A 18 -1.11 10.54 -20.09
CA GLN A 18 -1.47 9.18 -20.47
C GLN A 18 -1.43 8.30 -19.22
N ALA A 19 -2.61 7.92 -18.72
CA ALA A 19 -2.74 7.06 -17.56
C ALA A 19 -3.08 5.62 -17.97
N VAL A 20 -2.31 4.66 -17.47
CA VAL A 20 -2.58 3.22 -17.65
C VAL A 20 -2.53 2.52 -16.30
N ILE A 21 -3.55 1.72 -16.00
CA ILE A 21 -3.60 0.86 -14.82
C ILE A 21 -3.28 -0.57 -15.27
N ARG A 22 -2.21 -1.16 -14.72
CA ARG A 22 -1.85 -2.56 -14.94
C ARG A 22 -2.25 -3.35 -13.70
N ALA A 23 -3.03 -4.42 -13.86
CA ALA A 23 -3.45 -5.28 -12.76
C ALA A 23 -3.00 -6.72 -13.03
N SER A 24 -2.02 -7.19 -12.26
CA SER A 24 -1.55 -8.56 -12.30
C SER A 24 -2.13 -9.39 -11.16
N ARG A 25 -2.60 -10.60 -11.46
CA ARG A 25 -3.06 -11.55 -10.43
C ARG A 25 -2.24 -12.82 -10.44
N SER A 26 -1.81 -13.20 -9.24
CA SER A 26 -1.19 -14.49 -8.94
C SER A 26 -1.92 -15.14 -7.76
N PRO A 27 -1.77 -16.46 -7.56
CA PRO A 27 -2.46 -17.13 -6.47
C PRO A 27 -2.18 -16.48 -5.11
N GLY A 28 -3.23 -16.01 -4.42
CA GLY A 28 -3.12 -15.32 -3.12
C GLY A 28 -2.61 -13.87 -3.15
N GLU A 29 -2.28 -13.30 -4.30
CA GLU A 29 -1.72 -11.94 -4.41
C GLU A 29 -2.22 -11.19 -5.65
N ARG A 30 -2.64 -9.94 -5.45
CA ARG A 30 -2.91 -8.96 -6.51
C ARG A 30 -1.83 -7.89 -6.49
N ARG A 31 -1.32 -7.53 -7.65
CA ARG A 31 -0.37 -6.42 -7.83
C ARG A 31 -0.95 -5.44 -8.83
N VAL A 32 -0.92 -4.16 -8.49
CA VAL A 32 -1.50 -3.10 -9.32
C VAL A 32 -0.52 -1.95 -9.47
N ALA A 33 -0.27 -1.52 -10.70
CA ALA A 33 0.56 -0.38 -11.01
C ALA A 33 -0.26 0.72 -11.69
N LEU A 34 -0.03 1.98 -11.31
CA LEU A 34 -0.45 3.15 -12.08
C LEU A 34 0.75 3.70 -12.84
N ILE A 35 0.66 3.74 -14.15
CA ILE A 35 1.67 4.32 -15.04
C ILE A 35 1.13 5.66 -15.54
N LEU A 36 1.91 6.72 -15.34
CA LEU A 36 1.64 8.04 -15.90
C LEU A 36 2.85 8.41 -16.77
N ASP A 37 2.61 8.65 -18.05
CA ASP A 37 3.64 9.01 -19.04
C ASP A 37 4.88 8.08 -18.95
N ASP A 38 4.63 6.77 -19.03
CA ASP A 38 5.61 5.68 -18.97
C ASP A 38 6.37 5.51 -17.64
N VAL A 39 6.01 6.26 -16.59
CA VAL A 39 6.59 6.12 -15.26
C VAL A 39 5.62 5.43 -14.31
N VAL A 40 6.06 4.40 -13.59
CA VAL A 40 5.27 3.84 -12.49
C VAL A 40 5.22 4.85 -11.34
N THR A 41 4.01 5.27 -11.03
CA THR A 41 3.76 6.30 -10.02
C THR A 41 3.06 5.74 -8.79
N GLU A 42 2.25 4.69 -8.91
CA GLU A 42 1.73 3.94 -7.76
C GLU A 42 1.97 2.45 -7.96
N ALA A 43 2.28 1.76 -6.87
CA ALA A 43 2.46 0.33 -6.81
C ALA A 43 1.75 -0.22 -5.58
N TRP A 44 0.88 -1.20 -5.79
CA TRP A 44 0.07 -1.81 -4.74
C TRP A 44 0.26 -3.31 -4.77
N VAL A 45 0.48 -3.90 -3.59
CA VAL A 45 0.49 -5.35 -3.37
C VAL A 45 -0.62 -5.63 -2.36
N GLU A 46 -1.62 -6.40 -2.75
CA GLU A 46 -2.78 -6.72 -1.93
C GLU A 46 -2.96 -8.23 -1.83
N ARG A 47 -3.30 -8.72 -0.64
CA ARG A 47 -3.54 -10.13 -0.37
C ARG A 47 -5.04 -10.33 -0.14
N PRO A 48 -5.81 -10.85 -1.12
CA PRO A 48 -7.27 -10.90 -1.02
C PRO A 48 -7.81 -11.63 0.22
N ALA A 49 -7.08 -12.64 0.71
CA ALA A 49 -7.42 -13.39 1.91
C ALA A 49 -7.22 -12.59 3.22
N ARG A 50 -6.36 -11.56 3.19
CA ARG A 50 -6.05 -10.68 4.34
C ARG A 50 -6.03 -9.23 3.87
N PRO A 51 -7.19 -8.70 3.48
CA PRO A 51 -7.31 -7.34 3.00
C PRO A 51 -7.11 -6.33 4.14
N ASP A 52 -6.66 -5.12 3.83
CA ASP A 52 -6.49 -4.06 4.84
C ASP A 52 -7.81 -3.48 5.36
N GLY A 53 -8.92 -3.78 4.66
CA GLY A 53 -10.29 -3.43 5.01
C GLY A 53 -10.65 -1.97 4.76
N VAL A 54 -9.77 -1.13 4.20
CA VAL A 54 -10.07 0.29 4.01
C VAL A 54 -11.28 0.46 3.09
N GLY A 55 -12.26 1.22 3.55
CA GLY A 55 -13.53 1.42 2.84
C GLY A 55 -14.60 0.38 3.14
N ASP A 56 -14.26 -0.76 3.77
CA ASP A 56 -15.24 -1.76 4.21
C ASP A 56 -16.29 -1.08 5.09
N VAL A 57 -17.56 -1.40 4.84
CA VAL A 57 -18.68 -1.05 5.70
C VAL A 57 -19.07 -2.30 6.46
N LEU A 58 -19.14 -2.18 7.78
CA LEU A 58 -19.39 -3.30 8.67
C LEU A 58 -20.21 -2.88 9.88
N ALA A 59 -20.89 -3.85 10.48
CA ALA A 59 -21.48 -3.72 11.80
C ALA A 59 -20.45 -4.11 12.86
N ALA A 60 -20.26 -3.27 13.86
CA ALA A 60 -19.35 -3.51 14.99
C ALA A 60 -19.98 -3.05 16.31
N HIS A 61 -19.68 -3.75 17.40
CA HIS A 61 -20.17 -3.39 18.73
C HIS A 61 -19.27 -2.32 19.36
N VAL A 62 -19.87 -1.34 20.00
CA VAL A 62 -19.16 -0.41 20.88
C VAL A 62 -18.74 -1.18 22.13
N SER A 63 -17.45 -1.45 22.27
CA SER A 63 -16.90 -2.16 23.43
C SER A 63 -16.70 -1.26 24.63
N ALA A 64 -16.29 -0.01 24.40
CA ALA A 64 -16.13 1.00 25.46
C ALA A 64 -16.23 2.42 24.88
N VAL A 65 -16.86 3.34 25.61
CA VAL A 65 -16.77 4.78 25.31
C VAL A 65 -15.57 5.34 26.08
N ALA A 66 -14.66 6.04 25.38
CA ALA A 66 -13.40 6.53 25.94
C ALA A 66 -13.29 8.06 25.80
N PRO A 67 -13.95 8.85 26.68
CA PRO A 67 -13.93 10.32 26.60
C PRO A 67 -12.52 10.91 26.70
N ALA A 68 -11.65 10.31 27.53
CA ALA A 68 -10.25 10.73 27.68
C ALA A 68 -9.44 10.62 26.37
N MET A 69 -9.88 9.79 25.42
CA MET A 69 -9.27 9.61 24.11
C MET A 69 -10.08 10.29 22.98
N ALA A 70 -11.12 11.07 23.33
CA ALA A 70 -12.04 11.70 22.40
C ALA A 70 -12.61 10.71 21.36
N GLY A 71 -13.10 9.56 21.83
CA GLY A 71 -13.64 8.52 20.96
C GLY A 71 -14.26 7.33 21.68
N ALA A 72 -14.47 6.25 20.94
CA ALA A 72 -14.98 4.97 21.42
C ALA A 72 -14.22 3.81 20.76
N PHE A 73 -14.13 2.70 21.47
CA PHE A 73 -13.59 1.45 20.96
C PHE A 73 -14.71 0.56 20.44
N LEU A 74 -14.42 -0.17 19.37
CA LEU A 74 -15.35 -1.10 18.76
C LEU A 74 -14.70 -2.48 18.62
N THR A 75 -15.46 -3.54 18.92
CA THR A 75 -15.09 -4.90 18.57
C THR A 75 -15.47 -5.16 17.12
N MET A 76 -14.45 -5.36 16.28
CA MET A 76 -14.57 -5.62 14.85
C MET A 76 -14.95 -7.10 14.60
N PRO A 77 -15.52 -7.44 13.43
CA PRO A 77 -15.95 -8.82 13.13
C PRO A 77 -14.83 -9.86 13.16
N ASP A 78 -13.59 -9.44 12.90
CA ASP A 78 -12.39 -10.27 12.95
C ASP A 78 -11.77 -10.37 14.36
N GLY A 79 -12.44 -9.80 15.37
CA GLY A 79 -11.99 -9.78 16.76
C GLY A 79 -11.02 -8.66 17.10
N GLN A 80 -10.58 -7.85 16.13
CA GLN A 80 -9.71 -6.70 16.41
C GLN A 80 -10.48 -5.58 17.13
N THR A 81 -9.74 -4.71 17.82
CA THR A 81 -10.29 -3.48 18.41
C THR A 81 -10.12 -2.31 17.46
N GLY A 82 -11.21 -1.81 16.90
CA GLY A 82 -11.25 -0.57 16.12
C GLY A 82 -11.42 0.67 17.00
N PHE A 83 -11.05 1.83 16.47
CA PHE A 83 -11.22 3.12 17.14
C PHE A 83 -12.11 4.06 16.32
N LEU A 84 -13.20 4.54 16.93
CA LEU A 84 -14.09 5.57 16.42
C LEU A 84 -13.80 6.91 17.12
N PRO A 85 -13.15 7.87 16.45
CA PRO A 85 -12.97 9.21 16.97
C PRO A 85 -14.30 9.97 17.05
N GLU A 86 -14.42 10.86 18.03
CA GLU A 86 -15.61 11.71 18.20
C GLU A 86 -15.92 12.57 16.95
N SER A 87 -14.88 13.07 16.29
CA SER A 87 -15.00 13.83 15.03
C SER A 87 -15.62 13.03 13.88
N GLU A 88 -15.51 11.71 13.91
CA GLU A 88 -16.02 10.77 12.91
C GLU A 88 -17.33 10.08 13.37
N ALA A 89 -17.76 10.34 14.61
CA ALA A 89 -18.99 9.80 15.20
C ALA A 89 -20.18 10.76 15.08
N SER A 90 -19.92 12.07 15.03
CA SER A 90 -20.97 13.08 15.09
C SER A 90 -21.63 13.31 13.72
N LEU A 91 -22.69 12.55 13.46
CA LEU A 91 -23.55 12.73 12.27
C LEU A 91 -24.45 13.97 12.35
N SER A 92 -24.54 14.61 13.52
CA SER A 92 -25.54 15.65 13.80
C SER A 92 -25.08 16.70 14.82
N ARG A 93 -23.76 16.93 14.97
CA ARG A 93 -23.15 17.82 15.99
C ARG A 93 -23.54 17.50 17.45
N ARG A 94 -24.09 16.32 17.71
CA ARG A 94 -24.41 15.86 19.07
C ARG A 94 -23.16 15.29 19.75
N PRO A 95 -23.04 15.40 21.09
CA PRO A 95 -21.97 14.79 21.87
C PRO A 95 -21.88 13.27 21.65
N LEU A 96 -20.67 12.71 21.66
CA LEU A 96 -20.44 11.28 21.39
C LEU A 96 -21.33 10.36 22.24
N ARG A 97 -21.43 10.62 23.55
CA ARG A 97 -22.24 9.84 24.52
C ARG A 97 -23.72 9.75 24.19
N GLU A 98 -24.24 10.68 23.39
CA GLU A 98 -25.64 10.69 22.97
C GLU A 98 -25.88 9.88 21.69
N VAL A 99 -24.82 9.63 20.92
CA VAL A 99 -24.86 8.94 19.63
C VAL A 99 -24.35 7.50 19.76
N VAL A 100 -23.40 7.28 20.67
CA VAL A 100 -22.65 6.04 20.87
C VAL A 100 -22.83 5.58 22.32
N GLN A 101 -23.30 4.36 22.50
CA GLN A 101 -23.51 3.71 23.80
C GLN A 101 -22.84 2.35 23.78
N GLU A 102 -22.28 1.92 24.91
CA GLU A 102 -21.64 0.62 25.05
C GLU A 102 -22.62 -0.53 24.77
N GLY A 103 -22.12 -1.61 24.18
CA GLY A 103 -22.91 -2.75 23.72
C GLY A 103 -23.69 -2.51 22.42
N ARG A 104 -23.93 -1.25 22.02
CA ARG A 104 -24.67 -0.93 20.81
C ARG A 104 -23.92 -1.35 19.56
N LEU A 105 -24.63 -1.89 18.59
CA LEU A 105 -24.12 -2.15 17.24
C LEU A 105 -24.18 -0.87 16.41
N LEU A 106 -23.07 -0.52 15.76
CA LEU A 106 -22.97 0.60 14.83
C LEU A 106 -22.54 0.10 13.46
N VAL A 107 -23.09 0.72 12.41
CA VAL A 107 -22.52 0.59 11.07
C VAL A 107 -21.45 1.64 10.89
N VAL A 108 -20.26 1.14 10.62
CA VAL A 108 -19.07 1.96 10.48
C VAL A 108 -18.37 1.63 9.18
N ARG A 109 -17.62 2.60 8.67
CA ARG A 109 -16.69 2.43 7.56
C ARG A 109 -15.27 2.47 8.10
N ILE A 110 -14.42 1.53 7.69
CA ILE A 110 -12.99 1.62 7.94
C ILE A 110 -12.41 2.78 7.12
N THR A 111 -11.82 3.76 7.80
CA THR A 111 -11.18 4.93 7.18
C THR A 111 -9.66 4.82 7.16
N ARG A 112 -9.08 4.02 8.07
CA ARG A 112 -7.66 3.68 8.10
C ARG A 112 -7.50 2.22 8.49
N ALA A 113 -6.65 1.51 7.78
CA ALA A 113 -6.28 0.14 8.09
C ALA A 113 -5.67 0.03 9.49
N ALA A 114 -5.71 -1.18 10.04
CA ALA A 114 -4.83 -1.53 11.15
C ALA A 114 -3.37 -1.41 10.70
N GLN A 115 -2.51 -0.92 11.60
CA GLN A 115 -1.08 -0.75 11.33
C GLN A 115 -0.29 -1.01 12.60
N GLY A 116 0.68 -1.92 12.53
CA GLY A 116 1.43 -2.39 13.69
C GLY A 116 0.50 -2.91 14.80
N ALA A 117 0.66 -2.40 16.02
CA ALA A 117 -0.18 -2.80 17.16
C ALA A 117 -1.52 -2.03 17.26
N LYS A 118 -1.80 -1.11 16.33
CA LYS A 118 -3.00 -0.27 16.36
C LYS A 118 -4.06 -0.84 15.43
N GLY A 119 -5.26 -1.08 15.95
CA GLY A 119 -6.39 -1.50 15.14
C GLY A 119 -6.90 -0.39 14.21
N PRO A 120 -7.90 -0.71 13.37
CA PRO A 120 -8.38 0.18 12.33
C PRO A 120 -9.08 1.42 12.91
N ARG A 121 -9.01 2.54 12.19
CA ARG A 121 -9.84 3.72 12.49
C ARG A 121 -11.12 3.66 11.68
N VAL A 122 -12.25 3.97 12.30
CA VAL A 122 -13.56 3.89 11.66
C VAL A 122 -14.32 5.21 11.74
N SER A 123 -15.33 5.38 10.88
CA SER A 123 -16.30 6.47 10.92
C SER A 123 -17.73 5.95 10.84
N VAL A 124 -18.68 6.63 11.46
CA VAL A 124 -20.08 6.19 11.45
C VAL A 124 -20.71 6.46 10.09
N LYS A 125 -21.42 5.47 9.53
CA LYS A 125 -22.30 5.65 8.36
C LYS A 125 -23.76 5.69 8.82
N ARG A 126 -24.59 6.56 8.21
CA ARG A 126 -26.02 6.58 8.51
C ARG A 126 -26.73 5.34 7.92
N ALA A 127 -27.53 4.73 8.79
CA ALA A 127 -28.50 3.64 8.61
C ALA A 127 -27.95 2.30 8.08
N PRO A 128 -27.66 1.32 8.97
CA PRO A 128 -27.91 -0.08 8.63
C PRO A 128 -29.36 -0.23 8.13
N PRO A 129 -29.65 -1.10 7.14
CA PRO A 129 -30.95 -1.73 7.09
C PRO A 129 -31.25 -2.31 8.48
N LEU A 130 -32.47 -2.16 8.98
CA LEU A 130 -33.00 -2.55 10.32
C LEU A 130 -32.73 -4.01 10.77
N ALA A 131 -31.84 -4.76 10.13
CA ALA A 131 -31.62 -6.19 10.28
C ALA A 131 -30.23 -6.62 10.79
N ALA A 132 -29.24 -5.72 10.93
CA ALA A 132 -27.94 -6.12 11.51
C ALA A 132 -28.09 -6.31 13.03
N THR A 133 -28.13 -7.57 13.47
CA THR A 133 -28.20 -7.95 14.90
C THR A 133 -26.86 -8.46 15.45
N GLN A 134 -25.88 -8.68 14.57
CA GLN A 134 -24.55 -9.19 14.91
C GLN A 134 -23.45 -8.42 14.15
N PRO A 135 -22.20 -8.42 14.67
CA PRO A 135 -21.07 -7.91 13.94
C PRO A 135 -20.86 -8.67 12.64
N GLY A 136 -20.51 -7.95 11.59
CA GLY A 136 -20.29 -8.56 10.29
C GLY A 136 -19.96 -7.53 9.23
N LEU A 137 -19.24 -7.98 8.22
CA LEU A 137 -19.03 -7.21 7.01
C LEU A 137 -20.36 -7.04 6.25
N ILE A 138 -20.68 -5.81 5.87
CA ILE A 138 -21.87 -5.45 5.08
C ILE A 138 -21.49 -5.22 3.62
N GLU A 139 -20.45 -4.42 3.39
CA GLU A 139 -19.98 -4.04 2.05
C GLU A 139 -18.45 -4.03 2.04
N ARG A 140 -17.85 -4.62 1.00
CA ARG A 140 -16.41 -4.56 0.78
C ARG A 140 -16.01 -3.21 0.22
N GLY A 141 -14.95 -2.62 0.79
CA GLY A 141 -14.27 -1.45 0.27
C GLY A 141 -13.56 -1.74 -1.05
N PRO A 142 -13.22 -0.68 -1.82
CA PRO A 142 -12.51 -0.83 -3.08
C PRO A 142 -11.04 -1.22 -2.83
N ASP A 143 -10.58 -2.24 -3.53
CA ASP A 143 -9.16 -2.57 -3.62
C ASP A 143 -8.39 -1.54 -4.48
N ALA A 144 -7.07 -1.66 -4.57
CA ALA A 144 -6.22 -0.68 -5.23
C ALA A 144 -6.63 -0.40 -6.67
N ALA A 145 -6.92 -1.44 -7.46
CA ALA A 145 -7.36 -1.28 -8.84
C ALA A 145 -8.67 -0.49 -8.95
N LEU A 146 -9.63 -0.76 -8.07
CA LEU A 146 -10.90 -0.01 -8.04
C LEU A 146 -10.71 1.44 -7.58
N ARG A 147 -9.84 1.68 -6.60
CA ARG A 147 -9.48 3.05 -6.15
C ARG A 147 -8.82 3.86 -7.26
N LEU A 148 -7.86 3.26 -7.95
CA LEU A 148 -7.17 3.88 -9.09
C LEU A 148 -8.13 4.15 -10.25
N ARG A 149 -9.02 3.22 -10.59
CA ARG A 149 -10.05 3.44 -11.61
C ARG A 149 -10.94 4.63 -11.28
N ALA A 150 -11.33 4.79 -10.00
CA ALA A 150 -12.15 5.91 -9.57
C ALA A 150 -11.39 7.25 -9.66
N ALA A 151 -10.08 7.25 -9.34
CA ALA A 151 -9.24 8.44 -9.41
C ALA A 151 -8.87 8.83 -10.86
N TYR A 152 -8.71 7.83 -11.74
CA TYR A 152 -8.32 7.99 -13.14
C TYR A 152 -9.36 7.32 -14.07
N PRO A 153 -10.56 7.89 -14.20
CA PRO A 153 -11.67 7.26 -14.94
C PRO A 153 -11.42 7.14 -16.45
N GLN A 154 -10.43 7.88 -16.98
CA GLN A 154 -10.03 7.82 -18.39
C GLN A 154 -8.83 6.88 -18.61
N ALA A 155 -8.25 6.30 -17.55
CA ALA A 155 -7.11 5.41 -17.69
C ALA A 155 -7.53 4.10 -18.35
N GLN A 156 -6.74 3.62 -19.31
CA GLN A 156 -6.90 2.26 -19.80
C GLN A 156 -6.51 1.28 -18.69
N ILE A 157 -7.32 0.24 -18.49
CA ILE A 157 -7.02 -0.83 -17.54
C ILE A 157 -6.66 -2.09 -18.31
N LEU A 158 -5.52 -2.68 -17.98
CA LEU A 158 -5.00 -3.92 -18.56
C LEU A 158 -4.81 -4.96 -17.46
N ALA A 159 -5.37 -6.15 -17.64
CA ALA A 159 -5.32 -7.23 -16.66
C ALA A 159 -4.89 -8.55 -17.31
N ASP A 160 -4.14 -9.39 -16.60
CA ASP A 160 -3.66 -10.69 -17.09
C ASP A 160 -4.50 -11.90 -16.64
N ASP A 161 -5.47 -11.69 -15.76
CA ASP A 161 -6.40 -12.71 -15.29
C ASP A 161 -7.82 -12.42 -15.81
N PRO A 162 -8.53 -13.39 -16.40
CA PRO A 162 -9.89 -13.18 -16.93
C PRO A 162 -10.91 -12.73 -15.88
N THR A 163 -10.78 -13.21 -14.64
CA THR A 163 -11.68 -12.84 -13.53
C THR A 163 -11.44 -11.40 -13.11
N GLU A 164 -10.17 -10.98 -13.00
CA GLU A 164 -9.83 -9.59 -12.73
C GLU A 164 -10.22 -8.67 -13.89
N ALA A 165 -10.01 -9.10 -15.14
CA ALA A 165 -10.41 -8.34 -16.31
C ALA A 165 -11.92 -8.07 -16.31
N ALA A 166 -12.73 -9.10 -16.09
CA ALA A 166 -14.19 -8.96 -15.98
C ALA A 166 -14.60 -8.06 -14.81
N ARG A 167 -13.99 -8.25 -13.62
CA ARG A 167 -14.29 -7.45 -12.41
C ARG A 167 -13.99 -5.96 -12.61
N LEU A 168 -12.89 -5.63 -13.29
CA LEU A 168 -12.44 -4.26 -13.48
C LEU A 168 -13.05 -3.59 -14.72
N GLY A 169 -13.62 -4.37 -15.64
CA GLY A 169 -13.93 -3.90 -17.00
C GLY A 169 -12.65 -3.62 -17.79
N ALA A 170 -11.58 -4.36 -17.51
CA ALA A 170 -10.26 -4.17 -18.12
C ALA A 170 -10.13 -4.98 -19.42
N ARG A 171 -9.23 -4.54 -20.30
CA ARG A 171 -8.81 -5.34 -21.44
C ARG A 171 -7.91 -6.47 -20.95
N LEU A 172 -8.30 -7.71 -21.24
CA LEU A 172 -7.47 -8.89 -20.99
C LEU A 172 -6.23 -8.87 -21.90
N VAL A 173 -5.07 -9.07 -21.30
CA VAL A 173 -3.75 -9.16 -21.97
C VAL A 173 -3.02 -10.40 -21.47
N THR A 174 -1.99 -10.84 -22.19
CA THR A 174 -1.22 -12.02 -21.78
C THR A 174 -0.38 -11.78 -20.52
N ARG A 175 0.19 -10.57 -20.40
CA ARG A 175 0.96 -10.12 -19.24
C ARG A 175 0.56 -8.69 -18.93
N ALA A 176 0.11 -8.44 -17.70
CA ALA A 176 -0.18 -7.08 -17.26
C ALA A 176 1.11 -6.34 -16.93
N PHE A 177 2.09 -7.06 -16.37
CA PHE A 177 3.42 -6.54 -16.04
C PHE A 177 4.45 -7.11 -17.03
N ASP A 178 5.12 -6.21 -17.73
CA ASP A 178 6.35 -6.51 -18.47
C ASP A 178 7.55 -6.64 -17.51
N ASP A 179 8.74 -6.87 -18.07
CA ASP A 179 9.93 -7.14 -17.26
C ASP A 179 10.42 -5.90 -16.51
N GLU A 180 10.13 -4.69 -17.02
CA GLU A 180 10.46 -3.42 -16.35
C GLU A 180 9.61 -3.21 -15.10
N ILE A 181 8.29 -3.41 -15.21
CA ILE A 181 7.39 -3.32 -14.05
C ILE A 181 7.69 -4.42 -13.03
N GLU A 182 8.00 -5.65 -13.47
CA GLU A 182 8.42 -6.73 -12.56
C GLU A 182 9.69 -6.36 -11.79
N ALA A 183 10.71 -5.82 -12.48
CA ALA A 183 11.95 -5.36 -11.85
C ALA A 183 11.71 -4.23 -10.85
N GLU A 184 10.80 -3.30 -11.16
CA GLU A 184 10.44 -2.22 -10.26
C GLU A 184 9.75 -2.73 -8.98
N PHE A 185 8.80 -3.66 -9.10
CA PHE A 185 8.16 -4.28 -7.93
C PHE A 185 9.16 -5.04 -7.05
N GLU A 186 10.14 -5.72 -7.66
CA GLU A 186 11.22 -6.39 -6.91
C GLU A 186 12.09 -5.36 -6.17
N ALA A 187 12.45 -4.26 -6.83
CA ALA A 187 13.24 -3.18 -6.23
C ALA A 187 12.53 -2.51 -5.04
N LEU A 188 11.20 -2.48 -5.02
CA LEU A 188 10.43 -1.94 -3.89
C LEU A 188 10.59 -2.72 -2.58
N ALA A 189 11.01 -3.99 -2.64
CA ALA A 189 11.31 -4.78 -1.45
C ALA A 189 12.64 -4.38 -0.79
N SER A 190 13.57 -3.81 -1.57
CA SER A 190 14.86 -3.31 -1.06
C SER A 190 14.66 -1.94 -0.37
N PRO A 191 15.29 -1.67 0.79
CA PRO A 191 15.31 -0.32 1.36
C PRO A 191 16.20 0.64 0.57
N SER A 192 17.08 0.14 -0.30
CA SER A 192 18.04 0.95 -1.05
C SER A 192 17.61 1.12 -2.50
N ILE A 193 17.63 2.36 -2.97
CA ILE A 193 17.20 2.76 -4.32
C ILE A 193 18.36 3.49 -5.00
N PRO A 194 18.88 3.01 -6.14
CA PRO A 194 19.90 3.74 -6.89
C PRO A 194 19.33 5.05 -7.43
N LEU A 195 20.16 6.09 -7.48
CA LEU A 195 19.79 7.38 -8.05
C LEU A 195 20.41 7.60 -9.44
N GLU A 196 19.67 8.29 -10.31
CA GLU A 196 20.22 8.82 -11.56
C GLU A 196 21.37 9.80 -11.24
N GLY A 197 22.50 9.64 -11.93
CA GLY A 197 23.72 10.41 -11.64
C GLY A 197 24.57 9.83 -10.50
N GLY A 198 24.23 8.65 -9.97
CA GLY A 198 25.00 7.94 -8.95
C GLY A 198 24.53 8.21 -7.53
N GLY A 199 25.08 7.47 -6.57
CA GLY A 199 24.58 7.46 -5.19
C GLY A 199 23.30 6.60 -5.04
N ARG A 200 22.65 6.71 -3.88
CA ARG A 200 21.43 5.95 -3.55
C ARG A 200 20.60 6.63 -2.47
N LEU A 201 19.30 6.39 -2.49
CA LEU A 201 18.42 6.60 -1.35
C LEU A 201 18.40 5.36 -0.46
N ILE A 202 18.26 5.56 0.84
CA ILE A 202 18.01 4.51 1.81
C ILE A 202 16.75 4.89 2.60
N ILE A 203 15.71 4.05 2.51
CA ILE A 203 14.41 4.29 3.16
C ILE A 203 14.23 3.30 4.30
N GLN A 204 14.03 3.82 5.51
CA GLN A 204 13.82 3.04 6.72
C GLN A 204 12.52 3.45 7.41
N THR A 205 11.54 2.55 7.42
CA THR A 205 10.29 2.74 8.17
C THR A 205 10.45 2.18 9.58
N THR A 206 10.21 3.03 10.59
CA THR A 206 10.14 2.65 12.01
C THR A 206 8.69 2.65 12.48
N HIS A 207 8.46 2.30 13.75
CA HIS A 207 7.12 2.39 14.34
C HIS A 207 6.56 3.84 14.40
N ALA A 208 7.44 4.83 14.56
CA ALA A 208 7.04 6.23 14.75
C ALA A 208 7.06 7.04 13.44
N LEU A 209 8.14 6.91 12.66
CA LEU A 209 8.44 7.72 11.48
C LEU A 209 9.15 6.92 10.38
N THR A 210 9.21 7.49 9.18
CA THR A 210 10.07 7.01 8.08
C THR A 210 11.26 7.95 7.92
N ALA A 211 12.47 7.42 7.90
CA ALA A 211 13.69 8.15 7.59
C ALA A 211 14.12 7.82 6.15
N ILE A 212 14.52 8.85 5.40
CA ILE A 212 15.05 8.75 4.04
C ILE A 212 16.43 9.43 4.05
N ASP A 213 17.46 8.65 3.79
CA ASP A 213 18.85 9.11 3.73
C ASP A 213 19.33 9.16 2.28
N VAL A 214 20.05 10.22 1.92
CA VAL A 214 20.69 10.38 0.61
C VAL A 214 22.18 10.09 0.75
N ASP A 215 22.64 8.96 0.20
CA ASP A 215 24.06 8.64 0.12
C ASP A 215 24.61 9.03 -1.27
N ALA A 216 25.58 9.94 -1.29
CA ALA A 216 26.23 10.40 -2.52
C ALA A 216 27.18 9.36 -3.15
N GLY A 217 27.58 8.31 -2.41
CA GLY A 217 28.49 7.28 -2.88
C GLY A 217 29.80 7.86 -3.44
N SER A 218 30.13 7.50 -4.68
CA SER A 218 31.33 7.98 -5.39
C SER A 218 31.34 9.48 -5.67
N HIS A 219 30.22 10.19 -5.47
CA HIS A 219 30.11 11.64 -5.61
C HIS A 219 30.32 12.38 -4.27
N ALA A 220 30.78 11.68 -3.23
CA ALA A 220 31.20 12.32 -1.99
C ALA A 220 32.33 13.33 -2.27
N GLY A 221 32.10 14.61 -1.94
CA GLY A 221 33.06 15.69 -2.20
C GLY A 221 33.01 16.28 -3.61
N ALA A 222 31.99 15.95 -4.41
CA ALA A 222 31.73 16.62 -5.69
C ALA A 222 31.48 18.13 -5.50
N ASP A 223 31.61 18.90 -6.59
CA ASP A 223 31.38 20.33 -6.53
C ASP A 223 29.92 20.68 -6.16
N ARG A 224 29.68 21.95 -5.83
CA ARG A 224 28.37 22.43 -5.37
C ARG A 224 27.26 22.16 -6.40
N ALA A 225 27.55 22.24 -7.69
CA ALA A 225 26.56 22.05 -8.74
C ALA A 225 26.17 20.57 -8.85
N ALA A 226 27.14 19.66 -8.81
CA ALA A 226 26.91 18.22 -8.80
C ALA A 226 26.14 17.78 -7.54
N ALA A 227 26.50 18.27 -6.36
CA ALA A 227 25.78 17.99 -5.12
C ALA A 227 24.33 18.49 -5.16
N GLN A 228 24.08 19.67 -5.76
CA GLN A 228 22.73 20.20 -5.93
C GLN A 228 21.91 19.38 -6.93
N ALA A 229 22.52 18.93 -8.04
CA ALA A 229 21.86 18.07 -9.02
C ALA A 229 21.47 16.72 -8.42
N LEU A 230 22.39 16.07 -7.69
CA LEU A 230 22.12 14.82 -6.98
C LEU A 230 20.96 14.96 -5.99
N ASN A 231 21.00 15.98 -5.12
CA ASN A 231 19.94 16.18 -4.13
C ASN A 231 18.59 16.53 -4.79
N THR A 232 18.60 17.24 -5.93
CA THR A 232 17.36 17.49 -6.68
C THR A 232 16.76 16.19 -7.21
N ALA A 233 17.58 15.30 -7.78
CA ALA A 233 17.15 13.98 -8.22
C ALA A 233 16.67 13.12 -7.05
N ALA A 234 17.40 13.13 -5.94
CA ALA A 234 17.08 12.43 -4.70
C ALA A 234 15.73 12.85 -4.11
N LEU A 235 15.44 14.16 -4.06
CA LEU A 235 14.16 14.68 -3.54
C LEU A 235 12.98 14.31 -4.44
N ARG A 236 13.17 14.32 -5.77
CA ARG A 236 12.16 13.86 -6.73
C ARG A 236 11.87 12.37 -6.55
N GLU A 237 12.92 11.55 -6.45
CA GLU A 237 12.78 10.11 -6.27
C GLU A 237 12.22 9.76 -4.87
N ALA A 238 12.59 10.50 -3.83
CA ALA A 238 12.01 10.33 -2.50
C ALA A 238 10.50 10.58 -2.50
N ALA A 239 10.03 11.66 -3.16
CA ALA A 239 8.60 11.92 -3.31
C ALA A 239 7.86 10.78 -4.05
N ARG A 240 8.48 10.23 -5.09
CA ARG A 240 7.96 9.08 -5.83
C ARG A 240 7.89 7.82 -4.96
N GLN A 241 8.98 7.48 -4.27
CA GLN A 241 9.09 6.31 -3.39
C GLN A 241 8.14 6.39 -2.18
N ILE A 242 7.90 7.59 -1.63
CA ILE A 242 6.89 7.79 -0.58
C ILE A 242 5.51 7.30 -1.04
N ARG A 243 5.14 7.57 -2.31
CA ARG A 243 3.89 7.11 -2.90
C ARG A 243 3.92 5.61 -3.20
N LEU A 244 4.94 5.12 -3.89
CA LEU A 244 5.06 3.69 -4.26
C LEU A 244 5.06 2.76 -3.05
N ARG A 245 5.75 3.16 -1.98
CA ARG A 245 5.87 2.37 -0.74
C ARG A 245 4.79 2.70 0.27
N ASN A 246 3.91 3.64 -0.06
CA ASN A 246 2.88 4.14 0.83
C ASN A 246 3.43 4.54 2.22
N CYS A 247 4.60 5.19 2.26
CA CYS A 247 5.17 5.71 3.50
C CYS A 247 4.22 6.75 4.11
N ALA A 248 4.01 6.74 5.43
CA ALA A 248 3.02 7.63 6.05
C ALA A 248 3.37 7.98 7.50
N GLY A 249 2.69 9.00 8.05
CA GLY A 249 3.04 9.61 9.33
C GLY A 249 4.07 10.73 9.16
N GLY A 250 4.96 10.87 10.14
CA GLY A 250 6.13 11.74 10.02
C GLY A 250 7.17 11.08 9.11
N ILE A 251 7.69 11.84 8.15
CA ILE A 251 8.73 11.42 7.23
C ILE A 251 9.84 12.47 7.28
N LEU A 252 11.08 12.01 7.43
CA LEU A 252 12.27 12.86 7.49
C LEU A 252 13.17 12.53 6.31
N ILE A 253 13.68 13.54 5.60
CA ILE A 253 14.64 13.37 4.51
C ILE A 253 15.95 14.08 4.88
N ASP A 254 17.05 13.33 4.92
CA ASP A 254 18.40 13.84 5.11
C ASP A 254 19.12 13.97 3.77
N ALA A 255 19.47 15.20 3.39
CA ALA A 255 20.10 15.50 2.11
C ALA A 255 21.63 15.48 2.22
N ALA A 256 22.30 14.94 1.22
CA ALA A 256 23.74 14.72 1.24
C ALA A 256 24.54 16.03 1.23
N GLY A 257 25.27 16.31 2.31
CA GLY A 257 26.37 17.30 2.32
C GLY A 257 25.97 18.74 1.98
N MET A 258 24.76 19.17 2.34
CA MET A 258 24.25 20.50 1.95
C MET A 258 24.35 21.57 3.06
N ALA A 259 24.79 22.77 2.66
CA ALA A 259 24.66 23.96 3.51
C ALA A 259 23.17 24.30 3.75
N ALA A 260 22.85 24.90 4.89
CA ALA A 260 21.47 25.24 5.25
C ALA A 260 20.77 26.11 4.19
N ARG A 261 21.47 27.10 3.64
CA ARG A 261 20.95 27.97 2.57
C ARG A 261 20.53 27.19 1.33
N ASP A 262 21.30 26.16 0.97
CA ASP A 262 21.09 25.39 -0.26
C ASP A 262 19.92 24.43 -0.07
N ARG A 263 19.75 23.88 1.14
CA ARG A 263 18.59 23.06 1.49
C ARG A 263 17.28 23.85 1.36
N VAL A 264 17.24 25.06 1.93
CA VAL A 264 16.05 25.92 1.81
C VAL A 264 15.74 26.24 0.34
N ALA A 265 16.77 26.44 -0.49
CA ALA A 265 16.60 26.72 -1.91
C ALA A 265 16.01 25.53 -2.72
N LEU A 266 16.19 24.27 -2.27
CA LEU A 266 15.61 23.09 -2.91
C LEU A 266 14.20 22.73 -2.41
N GLU A 267 13.72 23.36 -1.33
CA GLU A 267 12.39 23.09 -0.78
C GLU A 267 11.25 23.27 -1.81
N PRO A 268 11.23 24.32 -2.66
CA PRO A 268 10.19 24.47 -3.69
C PRO A 268 10.14 23.28 -4.67
N ALA A 269 11.31 22.73 -5.03
CA ALA A 269 11.38 21.57 -5.92
C ALA A 269 10.83 20.31 -5.23
N LEU A 270 11.09 20.12 -3.93
CA LEU A 270 10.48 19.04 -3.14
C LEU A 270 8.96 19.20 -3.06
N ARG A 271 8.44 20.42 -2.81
CA ARG A 271 7.00 20.69 -2.80
C ARG A 271 6.35 20.39 -4.14
N GLN A 272 7.00 20.75 -5.25
CA GLN A 272 6.53 20.43 -6.59
C GLN A 272 6.51 18.91 -6.83
N ALA A 273 7.53 18.18 -6.41
CA ALA A 273 7.58 16.73 -6.55
C ALA A 273 6.51 16.00 -5.71
N LEU A 274 6.12 16.57 -4.56
CA LEU A 274 5.06 16.05 -3.70
C LEU A 274 3.65 16.45 -4.14
N ALA A 275 3.49 17.44 -5.02
CA ALA A 275 2.18 17.97 -5.43
C ALA A 275 1.17 16.91 -5.94
N PRO A 276 1.59 15.84 -6.66
CA PRO A 276 0.67 14.77 -7.04
C PRO A 276 0.11 13.96 -5.85
N ASP A 277 0.78 13.97 -4.70
CA ASP A 277 0.33 13.28 -3.48
C ASP A 277 -0.54 14.19 -2.60
N ARG A 278 -1.86 14.05 -2.74
CA ARG A 278 -2.83 14.81 -1.94
C ARG A 278 -2.79 14.47 -0.44
N LEU A 279 -2.11 13.40 -0.04
CA LEU A 279 -1.98 12.99 1.35
C LEU A 279 -0.73 13.56 2.01
N ALA A 280 0.23 14.05 1.23
CA ALA A 280 1.53 14.53 1.70
C ALA A 280 1.57 16.05 1.83
N GLU A 281 2.25 16.52 2.85
CA GLU A 281 2.48 17.92 3.13
C GLU A 281 3.95 18.10 3.53
N CYS A 282 4.65 19.02 2.87
CA CYS A 282 5.98 19.44 3.28
C CYS A 282 5.86 20.54 4.35
N LEU A 283 6.44 20.30 5.52
CA LEU A 283 6.47 21.23 6.65
C LEU A 283 7.68 22.18 6.58
N GLY A 284 8.63 21.89 5.69
CA GLY A 284 9.85 22.66 5.48
C GLY A 284 11.07 21.96 6.08
N THR A 285 12.12 22.73 6.39
CA THR A 285 13.34 22.21 7.03
C THR A 285 13.28 22.40 8.54
N GLY A 286 13.50 21.31 9.30
CA GLY A 286 13.51 21.33 10.76
C GLY A 286 14.81 21.86 11.36
N PRO A 287 14.89 22.01 12.70
CA PRO A 287 16.10 22.51 13.40
C PRO A 287 17.33 21.59 13.25
N LEU A 288 17.11 20.29 13.02
CA LEU A 288 18.18 19.34 12.71
C LEU A 288 18.66 19.45 11.25
N GLY A 289 18.01 20.29 10.46
CA GLY A 289 18.34 20.49 9.05
C GLY A 289 17.78 19.40 8.11
N LEU A 290 16.87 18.57 8.59
CA LEU A 290 16.17 17.56 7.81
C LEU A 290 14.92 18.18 7.17
N TYR A 291 14.52 17.71 5.98
CA TYR A 291 13.19 18.04 5.48
C TYR A 291 12.16 17.25 6.27
N GLU A 292 11.15 17.93 6.79
CA GLU A 292 10.05 17.34 7.55
C GLU A 292 8.80 17.29 6.69
N LEU A 293 8.23 16.09 6.55
CA LEU A 293 6.98 15.88 5.85
C LEU A 293 5.97 15.19 6.77
N ARG A 294 4.70 15.45 6.49
CA ARG A 294 3.57 14.71 7.07
C ARG A 294 2.75 14.11 5.95
N ARG A 295 2.52 12.79 6.01
CA ARG A 295 1.62 12.11 5.08
C ARG A 295 0.51 11.35 5.83
N ALA A 296 -0.74 11.50 5.40
CA ALA A 296 -1.88 10.85 6.07
C ALA A 296 -1.75 9.31 6.05
N ARG A 297 -1.96 8.67 7.19
CA ARG A 297 -1.98 7.20 7.31
C ARG A 297 -3.35 6.68 6.90
N ILE A 298 -3.42 5.90 5.83
CA ILE A 298 -4.67 5.27 5.35
C ILE A 298 -4.47 3.77 5.20
N HIS A 299 -3.52 3.36 4.37
CA HIS A 299 -3.17 1.96 4.11
C HIS A 299 -1.83 1.61 4.79
N PRO A 300 -1.53 0.33 5.08
CA PRO A 300 -0.22 -0.10 5.58
C PRO A 300 0.91 0.26 4.60
N PRO A 301 2.09 0.67 5.08
CA PRO A 301 3.24 0.83 4.20
C PRO A 301 3.62 -0.50 3.56
N LEU A 302 4.24 -0.44 2.39
CA LEU A 302 4.62 -1.63 1.63
C LEU A 302 5.61 -2.51 2.42
N SER A 303 6.50 -1.90 3.21
CA SER A 303 7.42 -2.61 4.10
C SER A 303 6.71 -3.50 5.12
N GLU A 304 5.54 -3.09 5.62
CA GLU A 304 4.71 -3.91 6.52
C GLU A 304 3.97 -5.01 5.74
N THR A 305 3.46 -4.68 4.55
CA THR A 305 2.77 -5.64 3.68
C THR A 305 3.68 -6.78 3.22
N LEU A 306 4.93 -6.44 2.88
CA LEU A 306 5.95 -7.37 2.43
C LEU A 306 6.70 -8.05 3.58
N ALA A 307 6.41 -7.71 4.85
CA ALA A 307 7.09 -8.32 5.98
C ALA A 307 6.72 -9.81 6.16
N GLY A 308 7.69 -10.56 6.67
CA GLY A 308 7.49 -11.93 7.13
C GLY A 308 7.57 -13.00 6.03
N PRO A 309 7.38 -14.28 6.42
CA PRO A 309 7.67 -15.44 5.56
C PRO A 309 6.66 -15.66 4.44
N LEU A 310 5.51 -14.97 4.47
CA LEU A 310 4.48 -15.13 3.45
C LEU A 310 4.90 -14.53 2.10
N THR A 311 5.59 -13.39 2.11
CA THR A 311 6.05 -12.69 0.90
C THR A 311 6.93 -13.57 0.00
N PRO A 312 8.05 -14.15 0.50
CA PRO A 312 8.85 -15.05 -0.32
C PRO A 312 8.07 -16.30 -0.75
N GLY A 313 7.13 -16.77 0.07
CA GLY A 313 6.24 -17.89 -0.31
C GLY A 313 5.33 -17.55 -1.49
N LEU A 314 4.68 -16.38 -1.48
CA LEU A 314 3.83 -15.93 -2.59
C LEU A 314 4.65 -15.62 -3.85
N ALA A 315 5.89 -15.13 -3.70
CA ALA A 315 6.81 -14.97 -4.82
C ALA A 315 7.15 -16.31 -5.50
N LEU A 316 7.46 -17.35 -4.71
CA LEU A 316 7.67 -18.71 -5.21
C LEU A 316 6.38 -19.27 -5.85
N LEU A 317 5.22 -19.07 -5.22
CA LEU A 317 3.94 -19.53 -5.75
C LEU A 317 3.58 -18.86 -7.09
N ARG A 318 3.87 -17.57 -7.22
CA ARG A 318 3.74 -16.82 -8.48
C ARG A 318 4.70 -17.36 -9.55
N ALA A 319 5.95 -17.60 -9.20
CA ALA A 319 6.92 -18.19 -10.13
C ALA A 319 6.49 -19.58 -10.60
N ALA A 320 6.01 -20.44 -9.68
CA ALA A 320 5.48 -21.76 -10.01
C ALA A 320 4.25 -21.67 -10.92
N GLY A 321 3.37 -20.68 -10.69
CA GLY A 321 2.22 -20.44 -11.57
C GLY A 321 2.63 -20.08 -12.99
N ARG A 322 3.66 -19.23 -13.15
CA ARG A 322 4.21 -18.88 -14.47
C ARG A 322 4.84 -20.09 -15.16
N GLU A 323 5.59 -20.90 -14.43
CA GLU A 323 6.21 -22.11 -14.96
C GLU A 323 5.18 -23.16 -15.39
N ALA A 324 4.14 -23.38 -14.58
CA ALA A 324 3.03 -24.28 -14.92
C ALA A 324 2.25 -23.78 -16.15
N ALA A 325 2.06 -22.47 -16.31
CA ALA A 325 1.45 -21.92 -17.52
C ALA A 325 2.32 -22.15 -18.78
N HIS A 326 3.65 -22.12 -18.64
CA HIS A 326 4.59 -22.37 -19.73
C HIS A 326 4.74 -23.87 -20.05
N ALA A 327 4.71 -24.73 -19.03
CA ALA A 327 4.85 -26.18 -19.17
C ALA A 327 3.74 -26.93 -18.39
N PRO A 328 2.48 -26.95 -18.88
CA PRO A 328 1.32 -27.47 -18.14
C PRO A 328 1.37 -28.97 -17.81
N HIS A 329 2.27 -29.72 -18.44
CA HIS A 329 2.45 -31.16 -18.23
C HIS A 329 3.39 -31.46 -17.05
N ARG A 330 4.20 -30.49 -16.61
CA ARG A 330 5.14 -30.66 -15.50
C ARG A 330 4.39 -30.51 -14.19
N ARG A 331 4.54 -31.49 -13.31
CA ARG A 331 4.08 -31.37 -11.92
C ARG A 331 5.20 -30.74 -11.13
N LEU A 332 4.93 -29.59 -10.51
CA LEU A 332 5.94 -28.83 -9.79
C LEU A 332 5.90 -29.11 -8.28
N ALA A 333 7.05 -29.00 -7.64
CA ALA A 333 7.24 -28.95 -6.20
C ALA A 333 7.90 -27.63 -5.81
N LEU A 334 7.41 -27.02 -4.73
CA LEU A 334 7.97 -25.80 -4.15
C LEU A 334 8.75 -26.16 -2.89
N HIS A 335 10.02 -25.79 -2.89
CA HIS A 335 10.94 -25.95 -1.76
C HIS A 335 11.10 -24.62 -1.05
N ALA A 336 11.03 -24.60 0.28
CA ALA A 336 11.27 -23.39 1.07
C ALA A 336 11.53 -23.71 2.55
N PRO A 337 12.06 -22.76 3.34
CA PRO A 337 12.18 -22.91 4.78
C PRO A 337 10.84 -23.19 5.47
N PRO A 338 10.81 -23.92 6.60
CA PRO A 338 9.57 -24.31 7.28
C PRO A 338 8.61 -23.15 7.60
N ALA A 339 9.14 -21.99 7.96
CA ALA A 339 8.33 -20.79 8.23
C ALA A 339 7.58 -20.28 6.99
N VAL A 340 8.19 -20.35 5.81
CA VAL A 340 7.58 -19.97 4.52
C VAL A 340 6.48 -20.95 4.15
N LEU A 341 6.75 -22.26 4.28
CA LEU A 341 5.76 -23.29 4.00
C LEU A 341 4.57 -23.22 4.96
N ALA A 342 4.81 -22.97 6.24
CA ALA A 342 3.75 -22.77 7.22
C ALA A 342 2.89 -21.55 6.86
N ALA A 343 3.51 -20.44 6.43
CA ALA A 343 2.78 -19.25 5.99
C ALA A 343 1.92 -19.50 4.75
N LEU A 344 2.42 -20.25 3.76
CA LEU A 344 1.64 -20.66 2.59
C LEU A 344 0.49 -21.61 2.94
N ARG A 345 0.73 -22.60 3.81
CA ARG A 345 -0.33 -23.51 4.30
C ARG A 345 -1.43 -22.80 5.06
N ALA A 346 -1.13 -21.65 5.67
CA ALA A 346 -2.11 -20.78 6.30
C ALA A 346 -2.95 -19.94 5.31
N LEU A 347 -2.75 -20.13 3.98
CA LEU A 347 -3.57 -19.58 2.89
C LEU A 347 -4.03 -20.70 1.94
N PRO A 348 -4.90 -21.63 2.40
CA PRO A 348 -5.36 -22.75 1.59
C PRO A 348 -6.03 -22.30 0.28
N GLU A 349 -6.69 -21.13 0.27
CA GLU A 349 -7.27 -20.52 -0.93
C GLU A 349 -6.24 -20.20 -2.00
N ALA A 350 -5.05 -19.72 -1.64
CA ALA A 350 -3.97 -19.43 -2.59
C ALA A 350 -3.43 -20.71 -3.23
N LEU A 351 -3.23 -21.76 -2.44
CA LEU A 351 -2.80 -23.07 -2.95
C LEU A 351 -3.87 -23.71 -3.85
N ALA A 352 -5.15 -23.55 -3.51
CA ALA A 352 -6.26 -24.01 -4.34
C ALA A 352 -6.40 -23.20 -5.63
N GLU A 353 -6.14 -21.88 -5.60
CA GLU A 353 -6.07 -21.04 -6.80
C GLU A 353 -4.98 -21.51 -7.75
N TYR A 354 -3.78 -21.78 -7.23
CA TYR A 354 -2.72 -22.41 -8.03
C TYR A 354 -3.20 -23.73 -8.62
N GLY A 355 -3.79 -24.61 -7.81
CA GLY A 355 -4.19 -25.94 -8.27
C GLY A 355 -5.26 -25.92 -9.37
N ARG A 356 -6.18 -24.96 -9.32
CA ARG A 356 -7.15 -24.73 -10.40
C ARG A 356 -6.49 -24.21 -11.68
N ALA A 357 -5.50 -23.33 -11.57
CA ALA A 357 -4.81 -22.76 -12.73
C ALA A 357 -3.85 -23.76 -13.39
N ALA A 358 -3.09 -24.52 -12.58
CA ALA A 358 -2.10 -25.49 -13.05
C ALA A 358 -2.70 -26.88 -13.38
N GLY A 359 -3.92 -27.17 -12.93
CA GLY A 359 -4.57 -28.47 -13.11
C GLY A 359 -4.07 -29.56 -12.15
N HIS A 360 -3.17 -29.23 -11.21
CA HIS A 360 -2.68 -30.15 -10.19
C HIS A 360 -2.34 -29.40 -8.89
N ALA A 361 -2.39 -30.10 -7.75
CA ALA A 361 -1.91 -29.53 -6.49
C ALA A 361 -0.39 -29.30 -6.51
N LEU A 362 0.07 -28.29 -5.77
CA LEU A 362 1.50 -28.01 -5.58
C LEU A 362 2.04 -28.82 -4.40
N THR A 363 3.14 -29.55 -4.61
CA THR A 363 3.85 -30.21 -3.51
C THR A 363 4.68 -29.18 -2.76
N LEU A 364 4.59 -29.16 -1.42
CA LEU A 364 5.31 -28.22 -0.55
C LEU A 364 6.34 -28.98 0.31
N THR A 365 7.62 -28.80 0.01
CA THR A 365 8.73 -29.56 0.60
C THR A 365 9.69 -28.65 1.37
N PRO A 366 10.10 -28.97 2.61
CA PRO A 366 11.12 -28.21 3.31
C PRO A 366 12.47 -28.26 2.58
N GLY A 367 13.11 -27.11 2.37
CA GLY A 367 14.39 -27.05 1.66
C GLY A 367 14.88 -25.63 1.36
N GLU A 368 15.89 -25.53 0.51
CA GLU A 368 16.32 -24.27 -0.09
C GLU A 368 15.21 -23.72 -1.00
N SER A 369 15.00 -22.40 -0.98
CA SER A 369 13.92 -21.76 -1.72
C SER A 369 14.03 -21.99 -3.22
N GLY A 370 13.07 -22.67 -3.84
CA GLY A 370 13.10 -22.98 -5.27
C GLY A 370 11.90 -23.76 -5.76
N ILE A 371 11.87 -24.00 -7.07
CA ILE A 371 10.84 -24.80 -7.74
C ILE A 371 11.56 -25.93 -8.50
N THR A 372 11.07 -27.15 -8.36
CA THR A 372 11.58 -28.33 -9.07
C THR A 372 10.43 -29.12 -9.66
N ASP A 373 10.74 -30.14 -10.45
CA ASP A 373 9.75 -31.19 -10.73
C ASP A 373 9.41 -31.94 -9.44
N ALA A 374 8.14 -32.31 -9.32
CA ALA A 374 7.64 -33.21 -8.30
C ALA A 374 8.00 -34.65 -8.68
N GLU A 375 8.45 -35.42 -7.70
CA GLU A 375 8.73 -36.85 -7.82
C GLU A 375 7.48 -37.69 -8.14
#